data_AF-A0A1G1KMG8-F1
#
_entry.id   AF-A0A1G1KMG8-F1
#
_cell.length_a   1.000
_cell.length_b   1.000
_cell.length_c   1.000
_cell.angle_alpha   90.00
_cell.angle_beta   90.00
_cell.angle_gamma   90.00
#
_symmetry.space_group_name_H-M   'P 1'
#
loop_
_entity.id
_entity.type
_entity.pdbx_description
1 polymer ?
#
loop_
_entity_poly.entity_id
_entity_poly.type
_entity_poly.pdbx_seq_one_letter_code
_entity_poly.pdbx_strand_id
1 'polypeptide(L)'
;MLINKKAINSVDVETPNGVRLNLNIVDQKIARNFAQCAVVKDAGDDPDVTDGARIYAKVRYCGKKGISITGAEGVGVVTKPGLAVEVGKYAINPTPKAMIIKEVTPYLSKDKGIEVIISVPEGKKIAMRTFNPRLGIVGGISIIGTTGIVEPKSTNAYKKSLSLQIDVLKAAGFKNITLVLGYVGENFCEKSKGLKSESMVKIGDHVGFMLLECAKKNIKKVLLVGHIGKLVKVANGQLDTNIRCGDNRIKTIARYAKLCGAKKEIIEEISAQGTAEATIDILKKHNLAQVFDMIAKKTVDAINEFVRNQISVSCILLSLRGEELSAYPGKVNKVFIIGTGPGGLDYLLPAAKREICRADCLIGAGRLLSLFSHQNKKKIRVEGHFKEVISYIKKNKDKEKIAVLVSGDPGLYSFLGQIQLALKKEAYVVIPGISAMQIAFAKIGESWQDAKIISIHGRKRGALAKEVKDSDKVFLFTDAKFPPEKIAGYLLNNGIKNRRAVVFEALTYPNERIVESDLKELSKNRGFGLCAMIIKK
;
A
#
# COMPACT_ATOMS: atom_id res chain seq x y z
N MET A 1 -30.16 -45.63 18.93
CA MET A 1 -31.27 -45.83 17.96
C MET A 1 -30.97 -46.89 16.88
N LEU A 2 -29.92 -46.74 16.04
CA LEU A 2 -29.68 -47.64 14.90
C LEU A 2 -29.48 -49.12 15.30
N ILE A 3 -28.71 -49.36 16.37
CA ILE A 3 -28.36 -50.70 16.88
C ILE A 3 -29.53 -51.29 17.64
N ASN A 4 -29.98 -50.63 18.71
CA ASN A 4 -30.98 -51.16 19.64
C ASN A 4 -32.43 -51.07 19.14
N LYS A 5 -32.67 -50.41 17.99
CA LYS A 5 -33.99 -50.17 17.40
C LYS A 5 -35.02 -49.52 18.34
N LYS A 6 -34.55 -48.74 19.31
CA LYS A 6 -35.38 -47.97 20.27
C LYS A 6 -35.18 -46.46 20.12
N ALA A 7 -36.27 -45.72 20.29
CA ALA A 7 -36.27 -44.27 20.41
C ALA A 7 -35.69 -43.83 21.76
N ILE A 8 -35.16 -42.60 21.82
CA ILE A 8 -34.52 -42.02 23.01
C ILE A 8 -35.02 -40.57 23.20
N ASN A 9 -35.26 -40.13 24.42
CA ASN A 9 -35.83 -38.80 24.65
C ASN A 9 -34.76 -37.71 24.72
N SER A 10 -33.60 -38.01 25.29
CA SER A 10 -32.46 -37.11 25.37
C SER A 10 -31.12 -37.86 25.27
N VAL A 11 -30.05 -37.12 25.05
CA VAL A 11 -28.68 -37.64 25.01
C VAL A 11 -27.72 -36.65 25.68
N ASP A 12 -26.75 -37.17 26.42
CA ASP A 12 -25.66 -36.37 26.97
C ASP A 12 -24.50 -36.28 25.97
N VAL A 13 -24.03 -35.06 25.70
CA VAL A 13 -22.88 -34.81 24.82
C VAL A 13 -21.87 -33.93 25.55
N GLU A 14 -20.59 -34.32 25.49
CA GLU A 14 -19.50 -33.51 26.03
C GLU A 14 -18.99 -32.52 24.98
N THR A 15 -18.98 -31.23 25.32
CA THR A 15 -18.43 -30.16 24.48
C THR A 15 -16.89 -30.16 24.48
N PRO A 16 -16.23 -29.48 23.51
CA PRO A 16 -14.78 -29.34 23.47
C PRO A 16 -14.16 -28.73 24.73
N ASN A 17 -14.93 -27.95 25.49
CA ASN A 17 -14.48 -27.32 26.75
C ASN A 17 -14.79 -28.18 27.99
N GLY A 18 -15.23 -29.44 27.82
CA GLY A 18 -15.51 -30.37 28.94
C GLY A 18 -16.88 -30.20 29.60
N VAL A 19 -17.71 -29.26 29.14
CA VAL A 19 -19.09 -29.11 29.65
C VAL A 19 -19.96 -30.20 29.05
N ARG A 20 -20.73 -30.91 29.88
CA ARG A 20 -21.75 -31.87 29.44
C ARG A 20 -23.10 -31.19 29.24
N LEU A 21 -23.73 -31.45 28.10
CA LEU A 21 -25.04 -30.93 27.74
C LEU A 21 -26.03 -32.09 27.60
N ASN A 22 -27.21 -31.98 28.21
CA ASN A 22 -28.33 -32.88 27.97
C ASN A 22 -29.21 -32.30 26.86
N LEU A 23 -29.29 -32.99 25.72
CA LEU A 23 -29.98 -32.51 24.52
C LEU A 23 -31.23 -33.34 24.27
N ASN A 24 -32.38 -32.68 24.15
CA ASN A 24 -33.64 -33.31 23.77
C ASN A 24 -33.63 -33.73 22.29
N ILE A 25 -34.09 -34.94 22.03
CA ILE A 25 -34.12 -35.53 20.69
C ILE A 25 -35.53 -35.47 20.11
N VAL A 26 -35.68 -34.83 18.95
CA VAL A 26 -36.96 -34.70 18.23
C VAL A 26 -36.90 -35.40 16.87
N ASP A 27 -38.06 -35.53 16.21
CA ASP A 27 -38.22 -36.05 14.84
C ASP A 27 -37.48 -37.37 14.57
N GLN A 28 -37.71 -38.34 15.46
CA GLN A 28 -37.05 -39.64 15.42
C GLN A 28 -37.65 -40.56 14.36
N LYS A 29 -36.81 -41.15 13.53
CA LYS A 29 -37.20 -42.18 12.56
C LYS A 29 -36.22 -43.34 12.61
N ILE A 30 -36.74 -44.52 12.94
CA ILE A 30 -35.96 -45.77 12.96
C ILE A 30 -36.46 -46.64 11.83
N ALA A 31 -35.56 -46.95 10.89
CA ALA A 31 -35.84 -47.86 9.78
C ALA A 31 -34.95 -49.10 9.89
N ARG A 32 -35.16 -50.05 8.96
CA ARG A 32 -34.34 -51.27 8.86
C ARG A 32 -32.86 -50.95 8.75
N ASN A 33 -32.51 -50.00 7.87
CA ASN A 33 -31.11 -49.74 7.48
C ASN A 33 -30.56 -48.38 7.96
N PHE A 34 -31.37 -47.53 8.59
CA PHE A 34 -30.90 -46.24 9.13
C PHE A 34 -31.68 -45.84 10.37
N ALA A 35 -31.09 -44.95 11.16
CA ALA A 35 -31.80 -44.17 12.18
C ALA A 35 -31.54 -42.69 11.93
N GLN A 36 -32.53 -41.85 12.20
CA GLN A 36 -32.46 -40.41 12.08
C GLN A 36 -33.12 -39.75 13.28
N CYS A 37 -32.59 -38.62 13.69
CA CYS A 37 -33.21 -37.73 14.66
C CYS A 37 -32.78 -36.28 14.38
N ALA A 38 -33.42 -35.33 15.04
CA ALA A 38 -33.02 -33.94 15.07
C ALA A 38 -32.80 -33.44 16.50
N VAL A 39 -31.98 -32.40 16.59
CA VAL A 39 -31.87 -31.52 17.75
C VAL A 39 -32.23 -30.11 17.29
N VAL A 40 -33.02 -29.41 18.10
CA VAL A 40 -33.31 -27.99 17.88
C VAL A 40 -32.16 -27.19 18.46
N LYS A 41 -31.53 -26.33 17.64
CA LYS A 41 -30.49 -25.44 18.14
C LYS A 41 -31.12 -24.42 19.09
N ASP A 42 -30.48 -24.25 20.25
CA ASP A 42 -30.78 -23.22 21.23
C ASP A 42 -29.59 -22.25 21.31
N ALA A 43 -29.83 -21.00 20.96
CA ALA A 43 -28.85 -19.91 21.01
C ALA A 43 -28.96 -19.04 22.28
N GLY A 44 -29.87 -19.37 23.20
CA GLY A 44 -30.15 -18.57 24.39
C GLY A 44 -30.55 -17.14 24.03
N ASP A 45 -29.95 -16.16 24.70
CA ASP A 45 -30.20 -14.74 24.47
C ASP A 45 -29.51 -14.18 23.21
N ASP A 46 -28.77 -15.00 22.45
CA ASP A 46 -28.13 -14.52 21.22
C ASP A 46 -29.16 -14.34 20.10
N PRO A 47 -29.23 -13.17 19.43
CA PRO A 47 -29.97 -13.02 18.19
C PRO A 47 -29.26 -13.74 17.02
N ASP A 48 -29.12 -15.06 17.12
CA ASP A 48 -28.59 -15.96 16.10
C ASP A 48 -29.69 -16.29 15.08
N VAL A 49 -29.43 -16.03 13.81
CA VAL A 49 -30.38 -16.34 12.72
C VAL A 49 -30.57 -17.84 12.49
N THR A 50 -29.73 -18.66 13.11
CA THR A 50 -29.81 -20.13 13.10
C THR A 50 -30.45 -20.70 14.36
N ASP A 51 -30.89 -19.86 15.30
CA ASP A 51 -31.65 -20.30 16.47
C ASP A 51 -32.96 -20.98 16.08
N GLY A 52 -33.37 -22.00 16.83
CA GLY A 52 -34.54 -22.82 16.53
C GLY A 52 -34.40 -23.74 15.31
N ALA A 53 -33.27 -23.68 14.59
CA ALA A 53 -33.05 -24.54 13.43
C ALA A 53 -32.93 -26.01 13.85
N ARG A 54 -33.66 -26.89 13.17
CA ARG A 54 -33.57 -28.34 13.35
C ARG A 54 -32.35 -28.88 12.61
N ILE A 55 -31.39 -29.42 13.37
CA ILE A 55 -30.20 -30.09 12.83
C ILE A 55 -30.45 -31.60 12.89
N TYR A 56 -30.56 -32.22 11.73
CA TYR A 56 -30.76 -33.66 11.61
C TYR A 56 -29.45 -34.40 11.47
N ALA A 57 -29.37 -35.56 12.14
CA ALA A 57 -28.33 -36.55 11.92
C ALA A 57 -28.98 -37.86 11.48
N LYS A 58 -28.63 -38.34 10.28
CA LYS A 58 -29.00 -39.66 9.78
C LYS A 58 -27.77 -40.57 9.80
N VAL A 59 -27.90 -41.72 10.43
CA VAL A 59 -26.82 -42.70 10.56
C VAL A 59 -27.25 -44.02 9.91
N ARG A 60 -26.37 -44.58 9.08
CA ARG A 60 -26.55 -45.91 8.47
C ARG A 60 -25.23 -46.68 8.43
N TYR A 61 -25.32 -48.01 8.35
CA TYR A 61 -24.15 -48.82 8.07
C TYR A 61 -23.71 -48.65 6.61
N CYS A 62 -22.41 -48.68 6.37
CA CYS A 62 -21.83 -48.68 5.03
C CYS A 62 -20.76 -49.78 4.89
N GLY A 63 -20.50 -50.18 3.64
CA GLY A 63 -19.53 -51.24 3.33
C GLY A 63 -18.06 -50.81 3.40
N LYS A 64 -17.77 -49.54 3.71
CA LYS A 64 -16.40 -49.03 3.87
C LYS A 64 -16.02 -49.09 5.35
N LYS A 65 -14.79 -49.48 5.68
CA LYS A 65 -14.31 -49.44 7.08
C LYS A 65 -14.21 -47.99 7.57
N GLY A 66 -14.51 -47.76 8.84
CA GLY A 66 -14.38 -46.45 9.50
C GLY A 66 -15.67 -45.62 9.53
N ILE A 67 -15.51 -44.33 9.86
CA ILE A 67 -16.60 -43.36 9.99
C ILE A 67 -16.53 -42.38 8.82
N SER A 68 -17.61 -42.29 8.04
CA SER A 68 -17.77 -41.30 6.98
C SER A 68 -18.76 -40.23 7.43
N ILE A 69 -18.40 -38.95 7.23
CA ILE A 69 -19.26 -37.81 7.58
C ILE A 69 -19.48 -37.00 6.30
N THR A 70 -20.76 -36.75 5.98
CA THR A 70 -21.17 -35.91 4.86
C THR A 70 -22.32 -34.98 5.26
N GLY A 71 -22.55 -33.94 4.47
CA GLY A 71 -23.76 -33.13 4.55
C GLY A 71 -24.81 -33.59 3.54
N ALA A 72 -26.02 -33.06 3.68
CA ALA A 72 -27.11 -33.14 2.72
C ALA A 72 -27.85 -31.79 2.67
N GLU A 73 -29.16 -31.79 2.50
CA GLU A 73 -29.97 -30.58 2.34
C GLU A 73 -29.68 -29.52 3.41
N GLY A 74 -29.46 -28.29 2.95
CA GLY A 74 -29.23 -27.08 3.75
C GLY A 74 -27.95 -27.03 4.59
N VAL A 75 -27.04 -28.00 4.42
CA VAL A 75 -25.62 -27.83 4.78
C VAL A 75 -24.88 -27.29 3.57
N GLY A 76 -24.19 -26.16 3.74
CA GLY A 76 -23.51 -25.48 2.65
C GLY A 76 -22.31 -26.26 2.12
N VAL A 77 -21.94 -26.04 0.86
CA VAL A 77 -20.74 -26.58 0.22
C VAL A 77 -19.72 -25.45 0.03
N VAL A 78 -18.47 -25.72 0.37
CA VAL A 78 -17.38 -24.76 0.19
C VAL A 78 -17.00 -24.67 -1.28
N THR A 79 -17.09 -23.48 -1.87
CA THR A 79 -16.75 -23.19 -3.27
C THR A 79 -15.51 -22.32 -3.42
N LYS A 80 -15.01 -21.73 -2.32
CA LYS A 80 -13.80 -20.89 -2.30
C LYS A 80 -12.74 -21.43 -1.35
N PRO A 81 -11.45 -21.33 -1.70
CA PRO A 81 -10.35 -21.74 -0.81
C PRO A 81 -10.15 -20.73 0.34
N GLY A 82 -9.38 -21.11 1.36
CA GLY A 82 -9.03 -20.24 2.49
C GLY A 82 -9.86 -20.45 3.77
N LEU A 83 -10.83 -21.36 3.74
CA LEU A 83 -11.55 -21.83 4.92
C LEU A 83 -10.89 -23.10 5.50
N ALA A 84 -11.26 -23.47 6.73
CA ALA A 84 -10.80 -24.69 7.39
C ALA A 84 -11.30 -25.99 6.72
N VAL A 85 -12.27 -25.88 5.82
CA VAL A 85 -12.87 -26.99 5.06
C VAL A 85 -12.49 -26.83 3.58
N GLU A 86 -12.11 -27.93 2.94
CA GLU A 86 -11.68 -27.97 1.54
C GLU A 86 -12.81 -27.64 0.55
N VAL A 87 -12.44 -27.09 -0.61
CA VAL A 87 -13.36 -26.82 -1.72
C VAL A 87 -14.01 -28.12 -2.21
N GLY A 88 -15.32 -28.07 -2.47
CA GLY A 88 -16.13 -29.21 -2.90
C GLY A 88 -16.65 -30.07 -1.74
N LYS A 89 -16.28 -29.79 -0.49
CA LYS A 89 -16.80 -30.48 0.70
C LYS A 89 -17.93 -29.70 1.36
N TYR A 90 -18.81 -30.42 2.06
CA TYR A 90 -19.80 -29.82 2.95
C TYR A 90 -19.11 -29.07 4.09
N ALA A 91 -19.63 -27.89 4.44
CA ALA A 91 -19.10 -26.94 5.40
C ALA A 91 -19.27 -27.41 6.86
N ILE A 92 -18.74 -28.60 7.16
CA ILE A 92 -18.66 -29.20 8.49
C ILE A 92 -17.23 -29.01 9.00
N ASN A 93 -17.05 -28.10 9.95
CA ASN A 93 -15.72 -27.71 10.43
C ASN A 93 -15.00 -28.85 11.18
N PRO A 94 -13.66 -28.78 11.29
CA PRO A 94 -12.85 -29.79 11.96
C PRO A 94 -13.30 -30.12 13.39
N THR A 95 -13.65 -29.11 14.20
CA THR A 95 -14.08 -29.33 15.59
C THR A 95 -15.40 -30.10 15.69
N PRO A 96 -16.52 -29.70 15.06
CA PRO A 96 -17.73 -30.52 15.00
C PRO A 96 -17.50 -31.91 14.41
N LYS A 97 -16.65 -32.02 13.38
CA LYS A 97 -16.32 -33.31 12.77
C LYS A 97 -15.61 -34.23 13.77
N ALA A 98 -14.66 -33.72 14.53
CA ALA A 98 -13.96 -34.47 15.58
C ALA A 98 -14.91 -34.92 16.69
N MET A 99 -15.86 -34.07 17.10
CA MET A 99 -16.90 -34.43 18.08
C MET A 99 -17.77 -35.59 17.57
N ILE A 100 -18.26 -35.51 16.34
CA ILE A 100 -19.06 -36.59 15.74
C ILE A 100 -18.27 -37.89 15.69
N ILE A 101 -16.99 -37.84 15.32
CA ILE A 101 -16.12 -39.03 15.30
C ILE A 101 -15.98 -39.60 16.72
N LYS A 102 -15.68 -38.76 17.73
CA LYS A 102 -15.54 -39.19 19.13
C LYS A 102 -16.79 -39.92 19.62
N GLU A 103 -17.98 -39.37 19.38
CA GLU A 103 -19.25 -39.94 19.86
C GLU A 103 -19.68 -41.21 19.10
N VAL A 104 -19.30 -41.34 17.83
CA VAL A 104 -19.67 -42.50 17.00
C VAL A 104 -18.67 -43.66 17.13
N THR A 105 -17.41 -43.38 17.47
CA THR A 105 -16.33 -44.38 17.55
C THR A 105 -16.65 -45.58 18.45
N PRO A 106 -17.23 -45.42 19.66
CA PRO A 106 -17.58 -46.56 20.53
C PRO A 106 -18.56 -47.56 19.90
N TYR A 107 -19.30 -47.14 18.88
CA TYR A 107 -20.32 -47.95 18.21
C TYR A 107 -19.84 -48.57 16.89
N LEU A 108 -18.58 -48.35 16.51
CA LEU A 108 -18.01 -48.87 15.27
C LEU A 108 -17.75 -50.38 15.38
N SER A 109 -18.31 -51.16 14.46
CA SER A 109 -18.06 -52.60 14.36
C SER A 109 -16.78 -52.91 13.57
N LYS A 110 -16.18 -54.09 13.77
CA LYS A 110 -14.98 -54.53 13.02
C LYS A 110 -15.25 -54.70 11.51
N ASP A 111 -16.49 -55.05 11.14
CA ASP A 111 -16.83 -55.52 9.78
C ASP A 111 -17.67 -54.53 8.97
N LYS A 112 -18.24 -53.50 9.61
CA LYS A 112 -19.09 -52.48 8.95
C LYS A 112 -18.70 -51.08 9.42
N GLY A 113 -18.61 -50.14 8.48
CA GLY A 113 -18.46 -48.73 8.81
C GLY A 113 -19.79 -48.04 9.06
N ILE A 114 -19.69 -46.80 9.52
CA ILE A 114 -20.83 -45.95 9.83
C ILE A 114 -20.75 -44.69 8.97
N GLU A 115 -21.84 -44.39 8.28
CA GLU A 115 -22.01 -43.13 7.57
C GLU A 115 -22.97 -42.22 8.34
N VAL A 116 -22.51 -41.00 8.63
CA VAL A 116 -23.26 -39.93 9.28
C VAL A 116 -23.54 -38.84 8.27
N ILE A 117 -24.82 -38.55 8.04
CA ILE A 117 -25.31 -37.53 7.12
C ILE A 117 -25.97 -36.43 7.95
N ILE A 118 -25.42 -35.21 7.86
CA ILE A 118 -25.97 -34.03 8.55
C ILE A 118 -26.82 -33.22 7.57
N SER A 119 -28.02 -32.83 7.98
CA SER A 119 -28.90 -31.97 7.17
C SER A 119 -29.61 -30.93 8.02
N VAL A 120 -29.88 -29.77 7.43
CA VAL A 120 -30.59 -28.65 8.06
C VAL A 120 -31.62 -28.15 7.04
N PRO A 121 -32.88 -28.66 7.03
CA PRO A 121 -33.84 -28.37 5.97
C PRO A 121 -34.02 -26.87 5.65
N GLU A 122 -34.07 -26.01 6.68
CA GLU A 122 -34.19 -24.56 6.50
C GLU A 122 -32.85 -23.85 6.22
N GLY A 123 -31.75 -24.60 6.24
CA GLY A 123 -30.38 -24.07 6.17
C GLY A 123 -30.10 -23.27 4.90
N LYS A 124 -30.70 -23.62 3.75
CA LYS A 124 -30.56 -22.83 2.52
C LYS A 124 -31.14 -21.42 2.66
N LYS A 125 -32.32 -21.28 3.27
CA LYS A 125 -33.00 -20.00 3.50
C LYS A 125 -32.26 -19.19 4.58
N ILE A 126 -31.85 -19.85 5.66
CA ILE A 126 -31.10 -19.21 6.75
C ILE A 126 -29.77 -18.65 6.23
N ALA A 127 -29.03 -19.43 5.42
CA ALA A 127 -27.72 -19.04 4.91
C ALA A 127 -27.71 -17.73 4.10
N MET A 128 -28.81 -17.40 3.42
CA MET A 128 -28.93 -16.12 2.67
C MET A 128 -28.84 -14.89 3.59
N ARG A 129 -29.16 -15.06 4.88
CA ARG A 129 -29.10 -14.01 5.91
C ARG A 129 -27.80 -14.08 6.74
N THR A 130 -26.83 -14.89 6.32
CA THR A 130 -25.55 -15.08 7.02
C THR A 130 -24.36 -14.56 6.19
N PHE A 131 -23.14 -14.67 6.73
CA PHE A 131 -21.90 -14.37 6.01
C PHE A 131 -21.47 -15.46 5.02
N ASN A 132 -22.12 -16.63 5.01
CA ASN A 132 -21.74 -17.78 4.20
C ASN A 132 -21.61 -17.47 2.70
N PRO A 133 -22.52 -16.73 2.05
CA PRO A 133 -22.38 -16.40 0.63
C PRO A 133 -21.08 -15.64 0.33
N ARG A 134 -20.67 -14.71 1.21
CA ARG A 134 -19.43 -13.94 1.05
C ARG A 134 -18.18 -14.81 1.25
N LEU A 135 -18.25 -15.79 2.14
CA LEU A 135 -17.18 -16.76 2.39
C LEU A 135 -17.06 -17.84 1.30
N GLY A 136 -17.97 -17.86 0.32
CA GLY A 136 -18.01 -18.91 -0.70
C GLY A 136 -18.58 -20.22 -0.17
N ILE A 137 -19.60 -20.15 0.68
CA ILE A 137 -20.35 -21.31 1.15
C ILE A 137 -21.76 -21.21 0.56
N VAL A 138 -22.11 -22.16 -0.30
CA VAL A 138 -23.33 -22.11 -1.12
C VAL A 138 -24.26 -23.27 -0.77
N GLY A 139 -25.57 -23.04 -0.85
CA GLY A 139 -26.58 -24.09 -0.69
C GLY A 139 -27.02 -24.39 0.74
N GLY A 140 -26.41 -23.75 1.75
CA GLY A 140 -26.75 -24.00 3.15
C GLY A 140 -25.86 -23.32 4.19
N ILE A 141 -26.13 -23.60 5.46
CA ILE A 141 -25.36 -23.08 6.59
C ILE A 141 -24.09 -23.90 6.84
N SER A 142 -23.19 -23.36 7.66
CA SER A 142 -21.98 -24.05 8.11
C SER A 142 -22.26 -24.76 9.44
N ILE A 143 -21.80 -26.00 9.60
CA ILE A 143 -21.74 -26.67 10.90
C ILE A 143 -20.40 -26.28 11.53
N ILE A 144 -20.43 -25.34 12.47
CA ILE A 144 -19.25 -24.72 13.08
C ILE A 144 -19.46 -24.51 14.57
N GLY A 145 -18.37 -24.58 15.33
CA GLY A 145 -18.34 -24.31 16.76
C GLY A 145 -17.00 -24.75 17.34
N THR A 146 -16.30 -23.87 18.06
CA THR A 146 -15.01 -24.20 18.69
C THR A 146 -15.17 -24.69 20.12
N THR A 147 -16.15 -24.17 20.84
CA THR A 147 -16.42 -24.44 22.26
C THR A 147 -17.62 -25.36 22.49
N GLY A 148 -18.43 -25.62 21.46
CA GLY A 148 -19.65 -26.42 21.54
C GLY A 148 -20.87 -25.72 22.16
N ILE A 149 -20.70 -24.47 22.62
CA ILE A 149 -21.75 -23.62 23.22
C ILE A 149 -21.82 -22.32 22.42
N VAL A 150 -23.03 -21.79 22.24
CA VAL A 150 -23.25 -20.48 21.62
C VAL A 150 -22.93 -19.41 22.65
N GLU A 151 -21.84 -18.66 22.43
CA GLU A 151 -21.63 -17.40 23.14
C GLU A 151 -22.46 -16.31 22.45
N PRO A 152 -23.16 -15.45 23.19
CA PRO A 152 -23.85 -14.29 22.62
C PRO A 152 -22.92 -13.48 21.71
N LYS A 153 -23.46 -12.91 20.62
CA LYS A 153 -22.75 -12.15 19.59
C LYS A 153 -21.91 -11.04 20.20
N SER A 154 -20.70 -11.42 20.58
CA SER A 154 -19.69 -10.49 21.02
C SER A 154 -19.09 -9.82 19.79
N THR A 155 -18.60 -8.59 19.96
CA THR A 155 -17.82 -7.89 18.93
C THR A 155 -16.64 -8.75 18.43
N ASN A 156 -16.13 -9.66 19.26
CA ASN A 156 -15.05 -10.57 18.91
C ASN A 156 -15.44 -11.64 17.88
N ALA A 157 -16.64 -12.24 18.00
CA ALA A 157 -17.12 -13.21 17.03
C ALA A 157 -17.29 -12.58 15.63
N TYR A 158 -17.83 -11.36 15.57
CA TYR A 158 -17.93 -10.59 14.34
C TYR A 158 -16.56 -10.22 13.76
N LYS A 159 -15.62 -9.76 14.58
CA LYS A 159 -14.24 -9.47 14.15
C LYS A 159 -13.55 -10.70 13.56
N LYS A 160 -13.72 -11.88 14.17
CA LYS A 160 -13.17 -13.15 13.65
C LYS A 160 -13.74 -13.49 12.26
N SER A 161 -15.05 -13.29 12.03
CA SER A 161 -15.65 -13.57 10.72
C SER A 161 -15.16 -12.61 9.62
N LEU A 162 -14.86 -11.35 9.97
CA LEU A 162 -14.22 -10.41 9.06
C LEU A 162 -12.77 -10.83 8.72
N SER A 163 -12.01 -11.30 9.71
CA SER A 163 -10.65 -11.79 9.49
C SER A 163 -10.61 -12.95 8.49
N LEU A 164 -11.56 -13.90 8.56
CA LEU A 164 -11.67 -15.01 7.61
C LEU A 164 -11.88 -14.55 6.16
N GLN A 165 -12.57 -13.43 5.91
CA GLN A 165 -12.72 -12.90 4.56
C GLN A 165 -11.37 -12.51 3.94
N ILE A 166 -10.39 -12.05 4.74
CA ILE A 166 -9.03 -11.79 4.25
C ILE A 166 -8.36 -13.10 3.80
N ASP A 167 -8.57 -14.22 4.51
CA ASP A 167 -7.99 -15.51 4.13
C ASP A 167 -8.56 -16.01 2.81
N VAL A 168 -9.88 -15.90 2.63
CA VAL A 168 -10.57 -16.25 1.39
C VAL A 168 -10.04 -15.43 0.22
N LEU A 169 -9.90 -14.10 0.38
CA LEU A 169 -9.36 -13.24 -0.66
C LEU A 169 -7.90 -13.56 -0.98
N LYS A 170 -7.07 -13.79 0.04
CA LYS A 170 -5.67 -14.16 -0.15
C LYS A 170 -5.52 -15.49 -0.89
N ALA A 171 -6.33 -16.49 -0.52
CA ALA A 171 -6.34 -17.80 -1.17
C ALA A 171 -6.86 -17.73 -2.62
N ALA A 172 -7.77 -16.79 -2.91
CA ALA A 172 -8.21 -16.47 -4.27
C ALA A 172 -7.16 -15.67 -5.10
N GLY A 173 -5.97 -15.40 -4.55
CA GLY A 173 -4.86 -14.76 -5.27
C GLY A 173 -4.83 -13.23 -5.18
N PHE A 174 -5.71 -12.59 -4.40
CA PHE A 174 -5.70 -11.14 -4.23
C PHE A 174 -4.48 -10.71 -3.39
N LYS A 175 -3.57 -9.95 -4.02
CA LYS A 175 -2.37 -9.38 -3.36
C LYS A 175 -2.64 -8.07 -2.64
N ASN A 176 -3.69 -7.35 -3.06
CA ASN A 176 -4.13 -6.09 -2.50
C ASN A 176 -5.56 -6.29 -1.98
N ILE A 177 -5.86 -5.75 -0.79
CA ILE A 177 -7.19 -5.88 -0.19
C ILE A 177 -7.86 -4.51 -0.12
N THR A 178 -9.13 -4.46 -0.53
CA THR A 178 -9.97 -3.27 -0.37
C THR A 178 -10.83 -3.43 0.87
N LEU A 179 -10.69 -2.51 1.83
CA LEU A 179 -11.50 -2.41 3.02
C LEU A 179 -12.47 -1.25 2.89
N VAL A 180 -13.77 -1.52 2.99
CA VAL A 180 -14.83 -0.51 2.91
C VAL A 180 -15.50 -0.34 4.27
N LEU A 181 -15.68 0.90 4.73
CA LEU A 181 -16.26 1.16 6.05
C LEU A 181 -17.80 1.03 6.09
N GLY A 182 -18.44 0.81 4.93
CA GLY A 182 -19.88 0.65 4.79
C GLY A 182 -20.33 0.58 3.33
N TYR A 183 -21.64 0.58 3.11
CA TYR A 183 -22.27 0.46 1.78
C TYR A 183 -21.90 1.57 0.82
N VAL A 184 -21.71 2.81 1.29
CA VAL A 184 -21.28 3.94 0.45
C VAL A 184 -19.94 3.62 -0.22
N GLY A 185 -18.98 3.08 0.53
CA GLY A 185 -17.68 2.69 -0.01
C GLY A 185 -17.77 1.46 -0.93
N GLU A 186 -18.59 0.48 -0.57
CA GLU A 186 -18.87 -0.71 -1.40
C GLU A 186 -19.42 -0.28 -2.77
N ASN A 187 -20.50 0.49 -2.78
CA ASN A 187 -21.17 0.98 -4.00
C ASN A 187 -20.25 1.84 -4.86
N PHE A 188 -19.45 2.72 -4.25
CA PHE A 188 -18.47 3.54 -4.97
C PHE A 188 -17.42 2.67 -5.68
N CYS A 189 -16.89 1.65 -4.98
CA CYS A 189 -15.90 0.76 -5.59
C CYS A 189 -16.47 -0.07 -6.73
N GLU A 190 -17.73 -0.52 -6.61
CA GLU A 190 -18.42 -1.24 -7.70
C GLU A 190 -18.61 -0.35 -8.93
N LYS A 191 -19.22 0.82 -8.74
CA LYS A 191 -19.58 1.72 -9.85
C LYS A 191 -18.37 2.40 -10.48
N SER A 192 -17.46 2.92 -9.66
CA SER A 192 -16.38 3.81 -10.12
C SER A 192 -15.04 3.12 -10.30
N LYS A 193 -14.82 1.95 -9.66
CA LYS A 193 -13.55 1.20 -9.77
C LYS A 193 -13.73 -0.18 -10.41
N GLY A 194 -14.97 -0.61 -10.72
CA GLY A 194 -15.26 -1.91 -11.34
C GLY A 194 -14.92 -3.10 -10.44
N LEU A 195 -14.82 -2.89 -9.13
CA LEU A 195 -14.54 -3.96 -8.17
C LEU A 195 -15.82 -4.73 -7.88
N LYS A 196 -15.74 -6.05 -7.72
CA LYS A 196 -16.91 -6.85 -7.30
C LYS A 196 -17.02 -6.81 -5.77
N SER A 197 -18.23 -6.77 -5.20
CA SER A 197 -18.45 -6.85 -3.73
C SER A 197 -17.64 -7.99 -3.09
N GLU A 198 -17.56 -9.14 -3.76
CA GLU A 198 -16.82 -10.32 -3.30
C GLU A 198 -15.30 -10.12 -3.19
N SER A 199 -14.74 -9.08 -3.81
CA SER A 199 -13.31 -8.73 -3.76
C SER A 199 -12.98 -7.70 -2.65
N MET A 200 -13.97 -7.34 -1.85
CA MET A 200 -13.87 -6.29 -0.83
C MET A 200 -14.33 -6.81 0.53
N VAL A 201 -13.79 -6.25 1.60
CA VAL A 201 -14.21 -6.57 2.97
C VAL A 201 -14.90 -5.36 3.58
N LYS A 202 -16.17 -5.53 3.94
CA LYS A 202 -16.92 -4.49 4.64
C LYS A 202 -16.64 -4.58 6.14
N ILE A 203 -15.90 -3.62 6.66
CA ILE A 203 -15.33 -3.67 8.01
C ILE A 203 -16.12 -2.92 9.08
N GLY A 204 -17.13 -2.15 8.67
CA GLY A 204 -17.94 -1.35 9.59
C GLY A 204 -17.08 -0.33 10.32
N ASP A 205 -16.96 -0.49 11.64
CA ASP A 205 -16.19 0.41 12.51
C ASP A 205 -14.80 -0.11 12.89
N HIS A 206 -14.47 -1.36 12.58
CA HIS A 206 -13.29 -2.05 13.09
C HIS A 206 -12.04 -1.84 12.24
N VAL A 207 -11.69 -0.59 11.96
CA VAL A 207 -10.57 -0.21 11.07
C VAL A 207 -9.24 -0.75 11.59
N GLY A 208 -8.88 -0.46 12.84
CA GLY A 208 -7.61 -0.88 13.44
C GLY A 208 -7.45 -2.39 13.49
N PHE A 209 -8.49 -3.10 13.94
CA PHE A 209 -8.47 -4.57 14.00
C PHE A 209 -8.18 -5.17 12.62
N MET A 210 -8.90 -4.71 11.58
CA MET A 210 -8.74 -5.26 10.24
C MET A 210 -7.39 -4.92 9.60
N LEU A 211 -6.83 -3.75 9.89
CA LEU A 211 -5.49 -3.39 9.44
C LEU A 211 -4.40 -4.27 10.09
N LEU A 212 -4.54 -4.61 11.37
CA LEU A 212 -3.64 -5.54 12.05
C LEU A 212 -3.77 -6.96 11.49
N GLU A 213 -4.99 -7.41 11.20
CA GLU A 213 -5.20 -8.72 10.57
C GLU A 213 -4.59 -8.78 9.16
N CYS A 214 -4.73 -7.71 8.36
CA CYS A 214 -4.02 -7.59 7.09
C CYS A 214 -2.50 -7.71 7.27
N ALA A 215 -1.93 -7.02 8.26
CA ALA A 215 -0.49 -7.07 8.56
C ALA A 215 -0.04 -8.49 8.94
N LYS A 216 -0.71 -9.12 9.92
CA LYS A 216 -0.44 -10.51 10.36
C LYS A 216 -0.51 -11.50 9.19
N LYS A 217 -1.45 -11.29 8.26
CA LYS A 217 -1.66 -12.16 7.10
C LYS A 217 -0.76 -11.82 5.91
N ASN A 218 0.24 -10.95 6.10
CA ASN A 218 1.21 -10.54 5.08
C ASN A 218 0.61 -9.82 3.87
N ILE A 219 -0.53 -9.14 4.03
CA ILE A 219 -1.07 -8.25 2.98
C ILE A 219 -0.20 -7.00 2.91
N LYS A 220 0.35 -6.69 1.73
CA LYS A 220 1.29 -5.57 1.56
C LYS A 220 0.62 -4.25 1.23
N LYS A 221 -0.53 -4.28 0.53
CA LYS A 221 -1.25 -3.08 0.10
C LYS A 221 -2.72 -3.17 0.46
N VAL A 222 -3.22 -2.11 1.07
CA VAL A 222 -4.62 -1.98 1.46
C VAL A 222 -5.17 -0.68 0.88
N LEU A 223 -6.34 -0.76 0.24
CA LEU A 223 -7.14 0.42 -0.10
C LEU A 223 -8.25 0.56 0.93
N LEU A 224 -8.25 1.65 1.70
CA LEU A 224 -9.30 1.97 2.64
C LEU A 224 -10.27 2.98 1.99
N VAL A 225 -11.57 2.65 1.95
CA VAL A 225 -12.58 3.52 1.34
C VAL A 225 -13.71 3.77 2.34
N GLY A 226 -14.01 5.04 2.60
CA GLY A 226 -14.96 5.39 3.63
C GLY A 226 -15.58 6.76 3.50
N HIS A 227 -16.71 6.91 4.18
CA HIS A 227 -17.37 8.19 4.37
C HIS A 227 -16.56 9.12 5.28
N ILE A 228 -16.61 10.43 5.02
CA ILE A 228 -15.93 11.47 5.82
C ILE A 228 -16.23 11.36 7.31
N GLY A 229 -17.46 11.02 7.70
CA GLY A 229 -17.87 10.86 9.08
C GLY A 229 -17.15 9.74 9.83
N LYS A 230 -16.55 8.77 9.14
CA LYS A 230 -15.74 7.72 9.76
C LYS A 230 -14.24 7.98 9.59
N LEU A 231 -13.80 8.34 8.40
CA LEU A 231 -12.37 8.53 8.13
C LEU A 231 -11.76 9.72 8.86
N VAL A 232 -12.55 10.76 9.19
CA VAL A 232 -12.07 11.86 10.02
C VAL A 232 -11.77 11.43 11.46
N LYS A 233 -12.47 10.41 11.99
CA LYS A 233 -12.13 9.81 13.30
C LYS A 233 -10.77 9.13 13.24
N VAL A 234 -10.53 8.37 12.16
CA VAL A 234 -9.24 7.73 11.90
C VAL A 234 -8.13 8.76 11.73
N ALA A 235 -8.39 9.87 11.03
CA ALA A 235 -7.44 10.98 10.90
C ALA A 235 -7.05 11.61 12.24
N ASN A 236 -7.91 11.49 13.25
CA ASN A 236 -7.66 11.91 14.63
C ASN A 236 -7.13 10.76 15.52
N GLY A 237 -6.68 9.65 14.94
CA GLY A 237 -6.11 8.50 15.67
C GLY A 237 -7.12 7.51 16.23
N GLN A 238 -8.43 7.73 16.03
CA GLN A 238 -9.48 6.80 16.49
C GLN A 238 -9.70 5.69 15.45
N LEU A 239 -9.10 4.53 15.69
CA LEU A 239 -9.11 3.39 14.77
C LEU A 239 -10.27 2.42 14.97
N ASP A 240 -11.12 2.65 15.96
CA ASP A 240 -12.49 2.13 15.97
C ASP A 240 -13.44 3.32 15.81
N THR A 241 -14.25 3.32 14.76
CA THR A 241 -15.06 4.49 14.39
C THR A 241 -16.42 4.52 15.10
N ASN A 242 -16.70 3.55 15.96
CA ASN A 242 -17.93 3.50 16.73
C ASN A 242 -18.10 4.76 17.58
N ILE A 243 -19.32 5.26 17.72
CA ILE A 243 -19.60 6.47 18.50
C ILE A 243 -19.26 6.30 19.99
N ARG A 244 -19.33 5.07 20.52
CA ARG A 244 -18.94 4.74 21.90
C ARG A 244 -17.46 4.96 22.19
N CYS A 245 -16.62 4.99 21.15
CA CYS A 245 -15.17 5.26 21.26
C CYS A 245 -14.84 6.76 21.20
N GLY A 246 -15.86 7.62 21.23
CA GLY A 246 -15.75 9.07 21.19
C GLY A 246 -16.09 9.66 19.82
N ASP A 247 -16.42 10.96 19.83
CA ASP A 247 -16.75 11.72 18.64
C ASP A 247 -16.08 13.11 18.65
N ASN A 248 -15.04 13.26 17.83
CA ASN A 248 -14.36 14.53 17.61
C ASN A 248 -14.39 14.95 16.14
N ARG A 249 -15.39 14.49 15.38
CA ARG A 249 -15.45 14.70 13.92
C ARG A 249 -15.40 16.18 13.56
N ILE A 250 -16.35 16.96 14.08
CA ILE A 250 -16.49 18.39 13.76
C ILE A 250 -15.28 19.19 14.23
N LYS A 251 -14.82 18.97 15.46
CA LYS A 251 -13.61 19.61 16.01
C LYS A 251 -12.37 19.32 15.17
N THR A 252 -12.25 18.10 14.64
CA THR A 252 -11.13 17.71 13.77
C THR A 252 -11.20 18.44 12.42
N ILE A 253 -12.39 18.52 11.81
CA ILE A 253 -12.61 19.26 10.56
C ILE A 253 -12.30 20.74 10.76
N ALA A 254 -12.83 21.35 11.82
CA ALA A 254 -12.56 22.75 12.18
C ALA A 254 -11.06 23.01 12.37
N ARG A 255 -10.34 22.10 13.05
CA ARG A 255 -8.88 22.18 13.20
C ARG A 255 -8.17 22.16 11.85
N TYR A 256 -8.54 21.24 10.96
CA TYR A 256 -7.92 21.16 9.64
C TYR A 256 -8.30 22.35 8.75
N ALA A 257 -9.52 22.85 8.82
CA ALA A 257 -9.93 24.09 8.17
C ALA A 257 -9.07 25.27 8.62
N LYS A 258 -8.82 25.42 9.93
CA LYS A 258 -7.90 26.42 10.48
C LYS A 258 -6.49 26.30 9.90
N LEU A 259 -5.93 25.08 9.86
CA LEU A 259 -4.60 24.83 9.27
C LEU A 259 -4.55 25.12 7.77
N CYS A 260 -5.70 25.03 7.09
CA CYS A 260 -5.87 25.35 5.68
C CYS A 260 -6.21 26.84 5.42
N GLY A 261 -6.14 27.70 6.44
CA GLY A 261 -6.35 29.14 6.31
C GLY A 261 -7.79 29.63 6.47
N ALA A 262 -8.70 28.81 7.00
CA ALA A 262 -10.07 29.24 7.28
C ALA A 262 -10.09 30.39 8.30
N LYS A 263 -10.91 31.40 8.02
CA LYS A 263 -11.18 32.50 8.96
C LYS A 263 -12.02 32.04 10.14
N LYS A 264 -12.06 32.86 11.20
CA LYS A 264 -12.75 32.54 12.45
C LYS A 264 -14.25 32.24 12.23
N GLU A 265 -14.91 33.01 11.37
CA GLU A 265 -16.34 32.90 11.09
C GLU A 265 -16.67 31.54 10.46
N ILE A 266 -15.82 31.06 9.54
CA ILE A 266 -15.98 29.75 8.88
C ILE A 266 -15.74 28.62 9.89
N ILE A 267 -14.77 28.78 10.80
CA ILE A 267 -14.50 27.79 11.85
C ILE A 267 -15.71 27.68 12.80
N GLU A 268 -16.35 28.79 13.14
CA GLU A 268 -17.58 28.82 13.95
C GLU A 268 -18.74 28.16 13.21
N GLU A 269 -18.93 28.45 11.92
CA GLU A 269 -19.96 27.83 11.07
C GLU A 269 -19.79 26.30 10.97
N ILE A 270 -18.54 25.83 10.79
CA ILE A 270 -18.22 24.40 10.82
C ILE A 270 -18.50 23.82 12.21
N SER A 271 -18.12 24.52 13.28
CA SER A 271 -18.25 24.04 14.66
C SER A 271 -19.71 23.92 15.11
N ALA A 272 -20.62 24.68 14.50
CA ALA A 272 -22.07 24.61 14.73
C ALA A 272 -22.74 23.39 14.06
N GLN A 273 -22.04 22.66 13.18
CA GLN A 273 -22.63 21.51 12.48
C GLN A 273 -22.73 20.27 13.36
N GLY A 274 -23.82 19.50 13.20
CA GLY A 274 -24.02 18.23 13.91
C GLY A 274 -23.37 17.01 13.23
N THR A 275 -23.01 17.11 11.94
CA THR A 275 -22.45 15.99 11.17
C THR A 275 -21.30 16.42 10.28
N ALA A 276 -20.34 15.51 10.07
CA ALA A 276 -19.24 15.74 9.14
C ALA A 276 -19.72 15.98 7.70
N GLU A 277 -20.86 15.39 7.31
CA GLU A 277 -21.43 15.56 5.97
C GLU A 277 -21.84 17.01 5.72
N ALA A 278 -22.51 17.65 6.69
CA ALA A 278 -22.95 19.03 6.57
C ALA A 278 -21.79 20.03 6.38
N THR A 279 -20.58 19.67 6.83
CA THR A 279 -19.39 20.52 6.65
C THR A 279 -18.87 20.55 5.21
N ILE A 280 -19.25 19.58 4.36
CA ILE A 280 -18.75 19.49 2.98
C ILE A 280 -19.13 20.74 2.19
N ASP A 281 -20.41 21.13 2.24
CA ASP A 281 -20.92 22.26 1.46
C ASP A 281 -20.32 23.58 1.93
N ILE A 282 -20.11 23.74 3.24
CA ILE A 282 -19.41 24.91 3.82
C ILE A 282 -17.98 24.98 3.29
N LEU A 283 -17.23 23.86 3.36
CA LEU A 283 -15.85 23.81 2.88
C LEU A 283 -15.76 24.10 1.37
N LYS A 284 -16.68 23.56 0.56
CA LYS A 284 -16.73 23.82 -0.88
C LYS A 284 -17.06 25.28 -1.17
N LYS A 285 -18.10 25.83 -0.54
CA LYS A 285 -18.55 27.23 -0.69
C LYS A 285 -17.43 28.23 -0.40
N HIS A 286 -16.56 27.93 0.55
CA HIS A 286 -15.45 28.80 0.96
C HIS A 286 -14.10 28.46 0.31
N ASN A 287 -14.07 27.65 -0.75
CA ASN A 287 -12.84 27.24 -1.45
C ASN A 287 -11.79 26.53 -0.56
N LEU A 288 -12.25 25.76 0.43
CA LEU A 288 -11.42 25.02 1.38
C LEU A 288 -11.39 23.51 1.12
N ALA A 289 -11.56 23.08 -0.14
CA ALA A 289 -11.56 21.67 -0.53
C ALA A 289 -10.26 20.93 -0.13
N GLN A 290 -9.13 21.63 -0.01
CA GLN A 290 -7.86 21.10 0.51
C GLN A 290 -7.93 20.49 1.92
N VAL A 291 -8.99 20.79 2.68
CA VAL A 291 -9.27 20.12 3.96
C VAL A 291 -9.54 18.63 3.76
N PHE A 292 -10.19 18.23 2.66
CA PHE A 292 -10.43 16.82 2.35
C PHE A 292 -9.12 16.06 2.12
N ASP A 293 -8.17 16.68 1.41
CA ASP A 293 -6.82 16.14 1.22
C ASP A 293 -6.07 16.00 2.54
N MET A 294 -6.21 16.98 3.44
CA MET A 294 -5.62 16.93 4.77
C MET A 294 -6.20 15.76 5.59
N ILE A 295 -7.51 15.56 5.55
CA ILE A 295 -8.17 14.43 6.22
C ILE A 295 -7.64 13.10 5.66
N ALA A 296 -7.70 12.92 4.33
CA ALA A 296 -7.27 11.67 3.70
C ALA A 296 -5.79 11.35 3.98
N LYS A 297 -4.92 12.36 3.95
CA LYS A 297 -3.51 12.25 4.34
C LYS A 297 -3.36 11.85 5.81
N LYS A 298 -4.04 12.55 6.72
CA LYS A 298 -3.94 12.29 8.16
C LYS A 298 -4.51 10.94 8.58
N THR A 299 -5.54 10.46 7.88
CA THR A 299 -6.02 9.08 8.00
C THR A 299 -4.88 8.09 7.70
N VAL A 300 -4.18 8.27 6.58
CA VAL A 300 -3.06 7.39 6.19
C VAL A 300 -1.89 7.50 7.15
N ASP A 301 -1.53 8.71 7.60
CA ASP A 301 -0.46 8.94 8.57
C ASP A 301 -0.74 8.17 9.89
N ALA A 302 -1.95 8.34 10.45
CA ALA A 302 -2.37 7.67 11.69
C ALA A 302 -2.36 6.14 11.55
N ILE A 303 -2.81 5.63 10.41
CA ILE A 303 -2.77 4.19 10.12
C ILE A 303 -1.33 3.69 10.04
N ASN A 304 -0.45 4.39 9.31
CA ASN A 304 0.95 3.98 9.14
C ASN A 304 1.70 3.92 10.48
N GLU A 305 1.43 4.87 11.37
CA GLU A 305 1.95 4.87 12.74
C GLU A 305 1.46 3.64 13.51
N PHE A 306 0.15 3.40 13.50
CA PHE A 306 -0.47 2.29 14.22
C PHE A 306 0.02 0.90 13.77
N VAL A 307 0.14 0.68 12.46
CA VAL A 307 0.62 -0.59 11.89
C VAL A 307 2.15 -0.66 11.80
N ARG A 308 2.86 0.35 12.31
CA ARG A 308 4.33 0.46 12.29
C ARG A 308 4.92 0.22 10.89
N ASN A 309 4.30 0.79 9.86
CA ASN A 309 4.70 0.66 8.46
C ASN A 309 4.77 -0.79 7.91
N GLN A 310 4.10 -1.77 8.54
CA GLN A 310 4.06 -3.15 8.04
C GLN A 310 3.24 -3.31 6.75
N ILE A 311 2.30 -2.39 6.52
CA ILE A 311 1.42 -2.35 5.34
C ILE A 311 1.45 -0.97 4.70
N SER A 312 1.24 -0.92 3.38
CA SER A 312 1.04 0.33 2.64
C SER A 312 -0.45 0.57 2.45
N VAL A 313 -0.98 1.65 3.02
CA VAL A 313 -2.42 1.96 2.99
C VAL A 313 -2.67 3.20 2.15
N SER A 314 -3.53 3.08 1.13
CA SER A 314 -4.14 4.22 0.45
C SER A 314 -5.55 4.46 0.98
N CYS A 315 -6.07 5.68 0.83
CA CYS A 315 -7.36 6.09 1.35
C CYS A 315 -8.18 6.80 0.26
N ILE A 316 -9.48 6.52 0.19
CA ILE A 316 -10.46 7.29 -0.57
C ILE A 316 -11.53 7.80 0.40
N LEU A 317 -11.67 9.12 0.42
CA LEU A 317 -12.62 9.86 1.25
C LEU A 317 -13.87 10.19 0.42
N LEU A 318 -15.03 9.79 0.93
CA LEU A 318 -16.31 9.93 0.24
C LEU A 318 -17.32 10.80 1.00
N SER A 319 -18.22 11.44 0.25
CA SER A 319 -19.49 11.97 0.78
C SER A 319 -20.52 10.85 0.96
N LEU A 320 -21.65 11.14 1.60
CA LEU A 320 -22.76 10.17 1.78
C LEU A 320 -23.40 9.80 0.44
N ARG A 321 -23.35 10.70 -0.56
CA ARG A 321 -23.82 10.46 -1.93
C ARG A 321 -22.85 9.62 -2.76
N GLY A 322 -21.69 9.24 -2.21
CA GLY A 322 -20.67 8.48 -2.92
C GLY A 322 -19.80 9.33 -3.86
N GLU A 323 -19.76 10.65 -3.66
CA GLU A 323 -18.81 11.52 -4.37
C GLU A 323 -17.41 11.34 -3.79
N GLU A 324 -16.39 11.22 -4.64
CA GLU A 324 -14.98 11.23 -4.23
C GLU A 324 -14.59 12.65 -3.81
N LEU A 325 -14.43 12.88 -2.50
CA LEU A 325 -13.98 14.17 -1.95
C LEU A 325 -12.46 14.33 -2.04
N SER A 326 -11.72 13.23 -1.83
CA SER A 326 -10.27 13.17 -1.96
C SER A 326 -9.80 11.71 -2.00
N ALA A 327 -8.63 11.49 -2.61
CA ALA A 327 -7.92 10.22 -2.55
C ALA A 327 -6.45 10.46 -2.19
N TYR A 328 -5.95 9.69 -1.23
CA TYR A 328 -4.54 9.73 -0.83
C TYR A 328 -3.85 8.39 -1.13
N PRO A 329 -2.82 8.35 -2.00
CA PRO A 329 -2.25 7.11 -2.54
C PRO A 329 -1.42 6.28 -1.54
N GLY A 330 -1.32 6.69 -0.27
CA GLY A 330 -0.51 6.00 0.73
C GLY A 330 0.94 6.46 0.75
N LYS A 331 1.84 5.61 1.25
CA LYS A 331 3.29 5.90 1.29
C LYS A 331 3.82 6.02 -0.15
N VAL A 332 3.87 7.25 -0.66
CA VAL A 332 4.46 7.55 -1.98
C VAL A 332 5.95 7.31 -1.86
N ASN A 333 6.43 6.28 -2.54
CA ASN A 333 7.85 6.10 -2.74
C ASN A 333 8.37 7.34 -3.47
N LYS A 334 9.25 8.08 -2.81
CA LYS A 334 9.87 9.26 -3.40
C LYS A 334 10.97 8.82 -4.35
N VAL A 335 11.07 9.51 -5.48
CA VAL A 335 12.21 9.41 -6.39
C VAL A 335 13.35 10.22 -5.79
N PHE A 336 14.53 9.62 -5.63
CA PHE A 336 15.70 10.34 -5.12
C PHE A 336 16.53 10.86 -6.28
N ILE A 337 16.76 12.16 -6.34
CA ILE A 337 17.59 12.82 -7.36
C ILE A 337 18.91 13.15 -6.67
N ILE A 338 19.98 12.47 -7.05
CA ILE A 338 21.20 12.35 -6.26
C ILE A 338 22.37 12.92 -7.04
N GLY A 339 23.00 13.96 -6.49
CA GLY A 339 24.29 14.45 -6.94
C GLY A 339 25.39 13.44 -6.61
N THR A 340 26.10 12.97 -7.63
CA THR A 340 27.16 11.96 -7.48
C THR A 340 28.56 12.56 -7.34
N GLY A 341 28.68 13.89 -7.35
CA GLY A 341 29.97 14.56 -7.34
C GLY A 341 30.56 14.75 -8.75
N PRO A 342 31.76 15.35 -8.85
CA PRO A 342 32.39 15.66 -10.13
C PRO A 342 33.00 14.43 -10.83
N GLY A 343 33.22 13.33 -10.10
CA GLY A 343 33.77 12.11 -10.65
C GLY A 343 34.11 11.09 -9.58
N GLY A 344 35.23 11.30 -8.89
CA GLY A 344 35.77 10.39 -7.88
C GLY A 344 34.78 10.10 -6.74
N LEU A 345 34.76 8.85 -6.27
CA LEU A 345 33.85 8.38 -5.22
C LEU A 345 34.10 9.03 -3.85
N ASP A 346 35.28 9.62 -3.63
CA ASP A 346 35.61 10.35 -2.40
C ASP A 346 34.73 11.59 -2.20
N TYR A 347 34.18 12.13 -3.29
CA TYR A 347 33.27 13.27 -3.28
C TYR A 347 31.78 12.85 -3.25
N LEU A 348 31.49 11.56 -3.10
CA LEU A 348 30.13 11.06 -2.94
C LEU A 348 29.68 11.21 -1.49
N LEU A 349 28.69 12.07 -1.25
CA LEU A 349 28.18 12.30 0.10
C LEU A 349 27.63 11.01 0.75
N PRO A 350 27.78 10.83 2.08
CA PRO A 350 27.23 9.69 2.79
C PRO A 350 25.70 9.52 2.60
N ALA A 351 24.97 10.64 2.55
CA ALA A 351 23.53 10.64 2.29
C ALA A 351 23.19 10.12 0.88
N ALA A 352 23.98 10.50 -0.12
CA ALA A 352 23.85 10.01 -1.49
C ALA A 352 24.13 8.49 -1.54
N LYS A 353 25.28 8.06 -1.00
CA LYS A 353 25.65 6.63 -0.93
C LYS A 353 24.56 5.77 -0.29
N ARG A 354 23.99 6.22 0.83
CA ARG A 354 22.91 5.50 1.53
C ARG A 354 21.69 5.27 0.65
N GLU A 355 21.18 6.31 -0.02
CA GLU A 355 19.97 6.17 -0.84
C GLU A 355 20.23 5.42 -2.15
N ILE A 356 21.43 5.53 -2.72
CA ILE A 356 21.87 4.66 -3.84
C ILE A 356 21.87 3.19 -3.41
N CYS A 357 22.42 2.88 -2.23
CA CYS A 357 22.42 1.51 -1.68
C CYS A 357 21.01 0.99 -1.39
N ARG A 358 20.05 1.86 -1.05
CA ARG A 358 18.65 1.46 -0.78
C ARG A 358 17.76 1.39 -2.02
N ALA A 359 18.18 1.99 -3.13
CA ALA A 359 17.40 2.00 -4.37
C ALA A 359 17.36 0.61 -5.02
N ASP A 360 16.22 0.27 -5.60
CA ASP A 360 16.03 -0.95 -6.40
C ASP A 360 16.45 -0.70 -7.86
N CYS A 361 16.29 0.55 -8.32
CA CYS A 361 16.59 1.00 -9.68
C CYS A 361 17.45 2.26 -9.67
N LEU A 362 18.55 2.22 -10.42
CA LEU A 362 19.43 3.37 -10.67
C LEU A 362 19.20 3.89 -12.09
N ILE A 363 18.95 5.19 -12.22
CA ILE A 363 18.75 5.86 -13.50
C ILE A 363 19.83 6.92 -13.64
N GLY A 364 20.55 7.01 -14.74
CA GLY A 364 21.57 8.04 -14.91
C GLY A 364 22.38 7.89 -16.18
N ALA A 365 23.36 8.77 -16.38
CA ALA A 365 24.31 8.63 -17.46
C ALA A 365 25.16 7.35 -17.28
N GLY A 366 25.56 6.70 -18.38
CA GLY A 366 26.32 5.45 -18.38
C GLY A 366 27.58 5.52 -17.51
N ARG A 367 28.31 6.64 -17.56
CA ARG A 367 29.50 6.89 -16.73
C ARG A 367 29.23 6.97 -15.23
N LEU A 368 28.02 7.36 -14.81
CA LEU A 368 27.64 7.40 -13.40
C LEU A 368 27.19 6.03 -12.94
N LEU A 369 26.45 5.32 -13.81
CA LEU A 369 26.00 3.96 -13.55
C LEU A 369 27.18 2.97 -13.42
N SER A 370 28.28 3.20 -14.14
CA SER A 370 29.48 2.37 -14.06
C SER A 370 30.19 2.47 -12.71
N LEU A 371 30.08 3.58 -11.98
CA LEU A 371 30.60 3.72 -10.61
C LEU A 371 29.94 2.72 -9.63
N PHE A 372 28.74 2.26 -9.97
CA PHE A 372 27.95 1.31 -9.16
C PHE A 372 27.76 -0.03 -9.89
N SER A 373 28.66 -0.39 -10.82
CA SER A 373 28.63 -1.64 -11.57
C SER A 373 28.62 -2.88 -10.67
N HIS A 374 29.38 -2.83 -9.57
CA HIS A 374 29.48 -3.87 -8.54
C HIS A 374 28.14 -4.19 -7.84
N GLN A 375 27.13 -3.32 -7.94
CA GLN A 375 25.81 -3.56 -7.34
C GLN A 375 24.89 -4.28 -8.33
N ASN A 376 24.35 -5.43 -7.93
CA ASN A 376 23.36 -6.18 -8.71
C ASN A 376 21.98 -5.51 -8.62
N LYS A 377 21.80 -4.43 -9.39
CA LYS A 377 20.60 -3.58 -9.40
C LYS A 377 20.15 -3.31 -10.82
N LYS A 378 18.87 -2.99 -10.98
CA LYS A 378 18.34 -2.48 -12.26
C LYS A 378 19.01 -1.14 -12.57
N LYS A 379 19.52 -0.98 -13.80
CA LYS A 379 20.18 0.24 -14.27
C LYS A 379 19.54 0.71 -15.58
N ILE A 380 19.15 1.98 -15.66
CA ILE A 380 18.53 2.59 -16.84
C ILE A 380 19.37 3.79 -17.28
N ARG A 381 19.85 3.76 -18.52
CA ARG A 381 20.59 4.86 -19.14
C ARG A 381 19.62 5.99 -19.54
N VAL A 382 20.05 7.23 -19.37
CA VAL A 382 19.23 8.42 -19.64
C VAL A 382 19.51 9.08 -20.98
N GLU A 383 20.71 8.86 -21.54
CA GLU A 383 21.18 9.56 -22.75
C GLU A 383 20.20 9.39 -23.93
N GLY A 384 19.68 10.50 -24.47
CA GLY A 384 18.78 10.48 -25.63
C GLY A 384 17.33 10.07 -25.36
N HIS A 385 17.02 9.55 -24.16
CA HIS A 385 15.74 8.87 -23.86
C HIS A 385 14.95 9.54 -22.72
N PHE A 386 15.04 10.86 -22.57
CA PHE A 386 14.46 11.59 -21.44
C PHE A 386 12.95 11.36 -21.25
N LYS A 387 12.16 11.35 -22.33
CA LYS A 387 10.71 11.13 -22.26
C LYS A 387 10.36 9.72 -21.76
N GLU A 388 11.09 8.72 -22.24
CA GLU A 388 10.90 7.32 -21.86
C GLU A 388 11.28 7.10 -20.39
N VAL A 389 12.38 7.70 -19.94
CA VAL A 389 12.81 7.66 -18.54
C VAL A 389 11.77 8.32 -17.63
N ILE A 390 11.24 9.49 -18.00
CA ILE A 390 10.18 10.14 -17.22
C ILE A 390 8.91 9.28 -17.17
N SER A 391 8.51 8.67 -18.30
CA SER A 391 7.38 7.74 -18.37
C SER A 391 7.60 6.53 -17.45
N TYR A 392 8.81 5.97 -17.48
CA TYR A 392 9.22 4.88 -16.59
C TYR A 392 9.11 5.28 -15.12
N ILE A 393 9.62 6.45 -14.73
CA ILE A 393 9.57 6.95 -13.36
C ILE A 393 8.11 7.09 -12.90
N LYS A 394 7.23 7.71 -13.73
CA LYS A 394 5.80 7.85 -13.40
C LYS A 394 5.11 6.51 -13.17
N LYS A 395 5.41 5.51 -14.00
CA LYS A 395 4.80 4.18 -13.95
C LYS A 395 5.28 3.32 -12.79
N ASN A 396 6.52 3.52 -12.33
CA ASN A 396 7.20 2.61 -11.40
C ASN A 396 7.55 3.21 -10.05
N LYS A 397 7.47 4.53 -9.85
CA LYS A 397 7.81 5.16 -8.57
C LYS A 397 7.10 4.52 -7.38
N ASP A 398 5.84 4.11 -7.50
CA ASP A 398 5.05 3.49 -6.41
C ASP A 398 5.22 1.95 -6.29
N LYS A 399 6.14 1.38 -7.08
CA LYS A 399 6.44 -0.07 -7.14
C LYS A 399 7.85 -0.39 -6.66
N GLU A 400 8.80 0.52 -6.88
CA GLU A 400 10.21 0.33 -6.56
C GLU A 400 10.84 1.65 -6.10
N LYS A 401 11.96 1.58 -5.39
CA LYS A 401 12.75 2.75 -4.99
C LYS A 401 13.66 3.16 -6.14
N ILE A 402 13.45 4.37 -6.65
CA ILE A 402 14.19 4.90 -7.79
C ILE A 402 15.19 5.95 -7.31
N ALA A 403 16.46 5.77 -7.67
CA ALA A 403 17.50 6.78 -7.56
C ALA A 403 17.94 7.26 -8.95
N VAL A 404 17.75 8.55 -9.22
CA VAL A 404 18.22 9.24 -10.41
C VAL A 404 19.55 9.92 -10.09
N LEU A 405 20.62 9.39 -10.67
CA LEU A 405 21.99 9.85 -10.51
C LEU A 405 22.28 10.96 -11.51
N VAL A 406 22.74 12.10 -11.00
CA VAL A 406 23.22 13.22 -11.80
C VAL A 406 24.65 13.56 -11.42
N SER A 407 25.42 14.10 -12.37
CA SER A 407 26.80 14.51 -12.14
C SER A 407 26.83 15.82 -11.37
N GLY A 408 27.79 15.97 -10.47
CA GLY A 408 27.95 17.17 -9.65
C GLY A 408 26.77 17.33 -8.70
N ASP A 409 26.16 18.51 -8.74
CA ASP A 409 25.02 18.88 -7.91
C ASP A 409 23.70 18.93 -8.73
N PRO A 410 22.57 18.40 -8.23
CA PRO A 410 21.30 18.45 -8.95
C PRO A 410 20.77 19.87 -9.20
N GLY A 411 21.13 20.86 -8.37
CA GLY A 411 20.72 22.26 -8.53
C GLY A 411 21.44 22.98 -9.67
N LEU A 412 22.54 22.42 -10.21
CA LEU A 412 23.36 23.09 -11.23
C LEU A 412 23.28 22.35 -12.57
N TYR A 413 22.48 22.89 -13.50
CA TYR A 413 22.39 22.44 -14.89
C TYR A 413 22.16 20.92 -15.07
N SER A 414 21.32 20.32 -14.21
CA SER A 414 21.13 18.87 -14.15
C SER A 414 19.77 18.40 -14.70
N PHE A 415 19.56 17.08 -14.69
CA PHE A 415 18.29 16.45 -15.03
C PHE A 415 17.14 16.76 -14.03
N LEU A 416 17.43 17.39 -12.88
CA LEU A 416 16.43 17.84 -11.92
C LEU A 416 15.33 18.68 -12.58
N GLY A 417 15.68 19.61 -13.47
CA GLY A 417 14.72 20.49 -14.13
C GLY A 417 13.65 19.72 -14.93
N GLN A 418 14.04 18.63 -15.61
CA GLN A 418 13.09 17.78 -16.34
C GLN A 418 12.17 17.01 -15.40
N ILE A 419 12.69 16.60 -14.23
CA ILE A 419 11.88 15.93 -13.22
C ILE A 419 10.88 16.89 -12.57
N GLN A 420 11.28 18.14 -12.32
CA GLN A 420 10.41 19.20 -11.80
C GLN A 420 9.22 19.49 -12.72
N LEU A 421 9.43 19.45 -14.04
CA LEU A 421 8.35 19.60 -15.02
C LEU A 421 7.40 18.39 -15.04
N ALA A 422 7.89 17.22 -14.64
CA ALA A 422 7.15 15.97 -14.77
C ALA A 422 6.44 15.50 -13.49
N LEU A 423 6.94 15.88 -12.31
CA LEU A 423 6.51 15.37 -11.00
C LEU A 423 6.29 16.53 -10.01
N LYS A 424 5.27 16.39 -9.15
CA LYS A 424 5.05 17.32 -8.02
C LYS A 424 6.16 17.18 -6.97
N LYS A 425 6.43 18.24 -6.21
CA LYS A 425 7.54 18.33 -5.24
C LYS A 425 7.52 17.22 -4.18
N GLU A 426 6.34 16.71 -3.83
CA GLU A 426 6.13 15.67 -2.83
C GLU A 426 6.60 14.30 -3.31
N ALA A 427 6.68 14.10 -4.63
CA ALA A 427 7.03 12.83 -5.26
C ALA A 427 8.54 12.58 -5.37
N TYR A 428 9.38 13.55 -5.01
CA TYR A 428 10.84 13.39 -5.08
C TYR A 428 11.60 14.10 -3.94
N VAL A 429 12.80 13.59 -3.67
CA VAL A 429 13.78 14.18 -2.76
C VAL A 429 15.03 14.51 -3.57
N VAL A 430 15.60 15.68 -3.33
CA VAL A 430 16.89 16.07 -3.93
C VAL A 430 17.96 15.89 -2.87
N ILE A 431 19.01 15.14 -3.18
CA ILE A 431 20.22 15.04 -2.39
C ILE A 431 21.31 15.81 -3.13
N PRO A 432 21.85 16.89 -2.54
CA PRO A 432 22.88 17.69 -3.20
C PRO A 432 24.14 16.86 -3.45
N GLY A 433 25.04 17.40 -4.26
CA GLY A 433 26.35 16.82 -4.50
C GLY A 433 27.44 17.88 -4.58
N ILE A 434 28.70 17.45 -4.54
CA ILE A 434 29.82 18.36 -4.75
C ILE A 434 29.92 18.69 -6.24
N SER A 435 29.79 19.95 -6.61
CA SER A 435 29.88 20.39 -8.00
C SER A 435 31.34 20.43 -8.48
N ALA A 436 31.56 20.22 -9.78
CA ALA A 436 32.87 20.44 -10.40
C ALA A 436 33.37 21.88 -10.20
N MET A 437 32.44 22.85 -10.10
CA MET A 437 32.76 24.24 -9.77
C MET A 437 33.45 24.35 -8.41
N GLN A 438 32.91 23.69 -7.38
CA GLN A 438 33.46 23.77 -6.02
C GLN A 438 34.88 23.18 -5.97
N ILE A 439 35.11 22.04 -6.64
CA ILE A 439 36.44 21.42 -6.68
C ILE A 439 37.42 22.22 -7.50
N ALA A 440 37.02 22.76 -8.66
CA ALA A 440 37.89 23.57 -9.51
C ALA A 440 38.42 24.80 -8.76
N PHE A 441 37.54 25.53 -8.09
CA PHE A 441 37.92 26.69 -7.28
C PHE A 441 38.76 26.31 -6.04
N ALA A 442 38.42 25.21 -5.37
CA ALA A 442 39.22 24.70 -4.25
C ALA A 442 40.66 24.35 -4.69
N LYS A 443 40.84 23.76 -5.87
CA LYS A 443 42.16 23.38 -6.41
C LYS A 443 43.05 24.58 -6.76
N ILE A 444 42.46 25.72 -7.13
CA ILE A 444 43.22 26.95 -7.37
C ILE A 444 43.28 27.87 -6.14
N GLY A 445 42.69 27.45 -5.02
CA GLY A 445 42.69 28.24 -3.78
C GLY A 445 41.87 29.52 -3.85
N GLU A 446 40.85 29.60 -4.71
CA GLU A 446 40.05 30.81 -4.90
C GLU A 446 38.60 30.64 -4.46
N SER A 447 37.98 31.73 -3.96
CA SER A 447 36.54 31.78 -3.70
C SER A 447 35.74 31.84 -5.01
N TRP A 448 34.56 31.21 -5.01
CA TRP A 448 33.61 31.28 -6.13
C TRP A 448 32.44 32.25 -5.91
N GLN A 449 32.42 33.00 -4.80
CA GLN A 449 31.28 33.86 -4.42
C GLN A 449 30.92 34.91 -5.47
N ASP A 450 31.93 35.44 -6.16
CA ASP A 450 31.86 36.46 -7.20
C ASP A 450 31.98 35.88 -8.62
N ALA A 451 32.03 34.56 -8.76
CA ALA A 451 32.17 33.91 -10.05
C ALA A 451 30.83 33.83 -10.80
N LYS A 452 30.83 34.22 -12.07
CA LYS A 452 29.69 33.96 -12.96
C LYS A 452 29.70 32.49 -13.41
N ILE A 453 28.62 31.75 -13.14
CA ILE A 453 28.53 30.32 -13.46
C ILE A 453 27.71 30.10 -14.72
N ILE A 454 28.33 29.57 -15.77
CA ILE A 454 27.74 29.39 -17.09
C ILE A 454 27.85 27.93 -17.53
N SER A 455 26.78 27.40 -18.14
CA SER A 455 26.83 26.14 -18.86
C SER A 455 26.67 26.37 -20.36
N ILE A 456 27.63 25.86 -21.13
CA ILE A 456 27.60 25.91 -22.59
C ILE A 456 26.69 24.82 -23.17
N HIS A 457 26.40 23.80 -22.37
CA HIS A 457 25.69 22.60 -22.81
C HIS A 457 24.26 22.94 -23.28
N GLY A 458 24.04 22.86 -24.60
CA GLY A 458 22.72 23.01 -25.23
C GLY A 458 22.15 24.44 -25.27
N ARG A 459 22.94 25.49 -25.05
CA ARG A 459 22.46 26.90 -25.03
C ARG A 459 23.00 27.77 -26.17
N LYS A 460 22.29 28.88 -26.46
CA LYS A 460 22.71 29.89 -27.44
C LYS A 460 23.98 30.62 -26.96
N ARG A 461 24.99 30.64 -27.83
CA ARG A 461 26.38 31.04 -27.52
C ARG A 461 26.61 32.54 -27.45
N GLY A 462 25.68 33.35 -27.96
CA GLY A 462 25.89 34.78 -28.23
C GLY A 462 26.19 35.66 -27.01
N ALA A 463 25.88 35.21 -25.79
CA ALA A 463 26.13 35.98 -24.57
C ALA A 463 27.52 35.70 -23.93
N LEU A 464 28.24 34.66 -24.35
CA LEU A 464 29.44 34.20 -23.63
C LEU A 464 30.54 35.27 -23.56
N ALA A 465 30.85 35.92 -24.68
CA ALA A 465 31.90 36.95 -24.72
C ALA A 465 31.57 38.14 -23.81
N LYS A 466 30.29 38.58 -23.79
CA LYS A 466 29.82 39.64 -22.90
C LYS A 466 29.96 39.25 -21.44
N GLU A 467 29.51 38.05 -21.07
CA GLU A 467 29.59 37.58 -19.67
C GLU A 467 31.04 37.48 -19.17
N VAL A 468 31.96 37.02 -20.03
CA VAL A 468 33.40 37.00 -19.72
C VAL A 468 33.98 38.41 -19.64
N LYS A 469 33.52 39.34 -20.48
CA LYS A 469 33.95 40.74 -20.43
C LYS A 469 33.54 41.41 -19.12
N ASP A 470 32.29 41.22 -18.72
CA ASP A 470 31.64 41.93 -17.63
C ASP A 470 31.94 41.32 -16.24
N SER A 471 32.57 40.14 -16.19
CA SER A 471 32.90 39.43 -14.95
C SER A 471 34.40 39.31 -14.73
N ASP A 472 34.81 39.34 -13.46
CA ASP A 472 36.21 39.11 -13.08
C ASP A 472 36.59 37.63 -13.18
N LYS A 473 35.66 36.75 -12.77
CA LYS A 473 35.79 35.29 -12.82
C LYS A 473 34.55 34.67 -13.44
N VAL A 474 34.76 33.74 -14.36
CA VAL A 474 33.69 32.95 -14.98
C VAL A 474 34.03 31.47 -14.87
N PHE A 475 33.11 30.66 -14.34
CA PHE A 475 33.19 29.22 -14.40
C PHE A 475 32.31 28.68 -15.53
N LEU A 476 32.87 27.80 -16.34
CA LEU A 476 32.24 27.23 -17.52
C LEU A 476 32.18 25.71 -17.42
N PHE A 477 30.96 25.18 -17.50
CA PHE A 477 30.75 23.78 -17.90
C PHE A 477 30.85 23.69 -19.43
N THR A 478 31.86 22.98 -19.93
CA THR A 478 32.09 22.82 -21.38
C THR A 478 31.30 21.62 -21.93
N ASP A 479 31.30 21.47 -23.25
CA ASP A 479 30.80 20.25 -23.88
C ASP A 479 31.69 19.80 -25.04
N ALA A 480 31.46 18.58 -25.54
CA ALA A 480 32.26 17.99 -26.61
C ALA A 480 32.18 18.77 -27.95
N LYS A 481 31.13 19.57 -28.17
CA LYS A 481 30.98 20.36 -29.40
C LYS A 481 31.76 21.67 -29.31
N PHE A 482 31.88 22.21 -28.10
CA PHE A 482 32.52 23.47 -27.78
C PHE A 482 33.52 23.32 -26.60
N PRO A 483 34.64 22.61 -26.85
CA PRO A 483 35.68 22.35 -25.85
C PRO A 483 36.53 23.61 -25.56
N PRO A 484 37.40 23.59 -24.52
CA PRO A 484 38.16 24.74 -24.05
C PRO A 484 38.92 25.52 -25.14
N GLU A 485 39.57 24.85 -26.07
CA GLU A 485 40.33 25.47 -27.16
C GLU A 485 39.42 26.26 -28.12
N LYS A 486 38.20 25.77 -28.38
CA LYS A 486 37.22 26.48 -29.20
C LYS A 486 36.62 27.66 -28.45
N ILE A 487 36.41 27.53 -27.14
CA ILE A 487 35.96 28.64 -26.30
C ILE A 487 37.00 29.76 -26.32
N ALA A 488 38.27 29.43 -26.15
CA ALA A 488 39.36 30.40 -26.17
C ALA A 488 39.44 31.13 -27.52
N GLY A 489 39.40 30.39 -28.64
CA GLY A 489 39.37 30.98 -29.98
C GLY A 489 38.15 31.88 -30.21
N TYR A 490 36.96 31.46 -29.75
CA TYR A 490 35.76 32.28 -29.83
C TYR A 490 35.89 33.60 -29.05
N LEU A 491 36.41 33.56 -27.83
CA LEU A 491 36.60 34.74 -26.99
C LEU A 491 37.58 35.73 -27.61
N LEU A 492 38.70 35.24 -28.14
CA LEU A 492 39.68 36.05 -28.87
C LEU A 492 39.06 36.75 -30.09
N ASN A 493 38.26 36.01 -30.89
CA ASN A 493 37.57 36.55 -32.06
C ASN A 493 36.51 37.60 -31.69
N ASN A 494 36.03 37.61 -30.45
CA ASN A 494 35.10 38.61 -29.92
C ASN A 494 35.80 39.71 -29.11
N GLY A 495 37.12 39.87 -29.28
CA GLY A 495 37.89 40.96 -28.69
C GLY A 495 38.25 40.79 -27.21
N ILE A 496 37.98 39.62 -26.62
CA ILE A 496 38.38 39.32 -25.24
C ILE A 496 39.86 38.90 -25.24
N LYS A 497 40.72 39.80 -24.75
CA LYS A 497 42.17 39.62 -24.61
C LYS A 497 42.55 39.73 -23.13
N ASN A 498 43.80 39.36 -22.80
CA ASN A 498 44.37 39.50 -21.45
C ASN A 498 43.51 38.82 -20.36
N ARG A 499 43.17 37.55 -20.58
CA ARG A 499 42.51 36.70 -19.59
C ARG A 499 43.31 35.41 -19.44
N ARG A 500 43.38 34.92 -18.21
CA ARG A 500 43.92 33.58 -17.88
C ARG A 500 42.78 32.57 -17.87
N ALA A 501 43.08 31.36 -18.30
CA ALA A 501 42.17 30.24 -18.26
C ALA A 501 42.80 29.05 -17.54
N VAL A 502 42.04 28.43 -16.65
CA VAL A 502 42.40 27.17 -15.99
C VAL A 502 41.40 26.11 -16.45
N VAL A 503 41.88 25.12 -17.18
CA VAL A 503 41.08 23.99 -17.67
C VAL A 503 41.32 22.79 -16.76
N PHE A 504 40.22 22.17 -16.33
CA PHE A 504 40.20 20.97 -15.51
C PHE A 504 39.58 19.84 -16.32
N GLU A 505 40.44 18.98 -16.85
CA GLU A 505 40.04 17.78 -17.59
C GLU A 505 39.94 16.59 -16.63
N ALA A 506 38.87 15.80 -16.77
CA ALA A 506 38.61 14.62 -15.95
C ALA A 506 38.75 14.90 -14.44
N LEU A 507 38.22 16.05 -13.99
CA LEU A 507 38.33 16.52 -12.61
C LEU A 507 37.90 15.44 -11.61
N THR A 508 38.76 15.13 -10.64
CA THR A 508 38.66 14.08 -9.61
C THR A 508 38.69 12.62 -10.10
N TYR A 509 38.92 12.38 -11.39
CA TYR A 509 39.19 11.04 -11.91
C TYR A 509 40.69 10.73 -11.83
N PRO A 510 41.11 9.45 -11.91
CA PRO A 510 42.53 9.08 -11.87
C PRO A 510 43.40 9.73 -12.95
N ASN A 511 42.82 10.08 -14.10
CA ASN A 511 43.48 10.76 -15.20
C ASN A 511 43.22 12.27 -15.23
N GLU A 512 43.00 12.88 -14.06
CA GLU A 512 42.82 14.33 -13.94
C GLU A 512 44.01 15.09 -14.54
N ARG A 513 43.71 16.12 -15.32
CA ARG A 513 44.71 17.03 -15.88
C ARG A 513 44.26 18.48 -15.72
N ILE A 514 45.17 19.33 -15.23
CA ILE A 514 44.94 20.76 -15.09
C ILE A 514 45.88 21.50 -16.04
N VAL A 515 45.31 22.39 -16.86
CA VAL A 515 46.07 23.20 -17.82
C VAL A 515 45.76 24.66 -17.54
N GLU A 516 46.79 25.43 -17.17
CA GLU A 516 46.67 26.87 -16.99
C GLU A 516 47.46 27.60 -18.08
N SER A 517 46.79 28.49 -18.81
CA SER A 517 47.43 29.28 -19.86
C SER A 517 46.67 30.59 -20.12
N ASP A 518 47.20 31.43 -21.01
CA ASP A 518 46.38 32.49 -21.60
C ASP A 518 45.43 31.93 -22.68
N LEU A 519 44.47 32.74 -23.14
CA LEU A 519 43.51 32.33 -24.18
C LEU A 519 44.18 32.02 -25.53
N LYS A 520 45.28 32.71 -25.88
CA LYS A 520 45.96 32.55 -27.17
C LYS A 520 46.64 31.19 -27.24
N GLU A 521 47.36 30.81 -26.19
CA GLU A 521 47.96 29.50 -26.05
C GLU A 521 46.88 28.41 -25.96
N LEU A 522 45.83 28.61 -25.15
CA LEU A 522 44.75 27.62 -25.01
C LEU A 522 44.07 27.29 -26.34
N SER A 523 43.90 28.29 -27.22
CA SER A 523 43.27 28.10 -28.54
C SER A 523 44.04 27.15 -29.47
N LYS A 524 45.34 26.93 -29.21
CA LYS A 524 46.21 26.03 -29.98
C LYS A 524 46.20 24.60 -29.44
N ASN A 525 45.76 24.39 -28.21
CA ASN A 525 45.66 23.07 -27.59
C ASN A 525 44.62 22.21 -28.32
N ARG A 526 44.75 20.89 -28.20
CA ARG A 526 43.84 19.90 -28.82
C ARG A 526 43.64 18.72 -27.89
N GLY A 527 42.56 17.99 -28.10
CA GLY A 527 42.34 16.69 -27.48
C GLY A 527 41.73 16.73 -26.08
N PHE A 528 41.07 17.81 -25.69
CA PHE A 528 40.34 17.89 -24.42
C PHE A 528 39.09 17.00 -24.42
N GLY A 529 38.95 16.18 -23.39
CA GLY A 529 37.78 15.36 -23.10
C GLY A 529 36.75 16.09 -22.22
N LEU A 530 36.32 15.46 -21.12
CA LEU A 530 35.35 16.04 -20.19
C LEU A 530 36.01 17.15 -19.37
N CYS A 531 35.66 18.41 -19.65
CA CYS A 531 36.30 19.56 -19.03
C CYS A 531 35.35 20.48 -18.25
N ALA A 532 35.92 21.18 -17.30
CA ALA A 532 35.43 22.44 -16.78
C ALA A 532 36.51 23.50 -16.96
N MET A 533 36.13 24.78 -17.02
CA MET A 533 37.10 25.85 -17.23
C MET A 533 36.77 27.06 -16.35
N ILE A 534 37.79 27.65 -15.74
CA ILE A 534 37.73 28.97 -15.09
C ILE A 534 38.41 29.97 -16.01
N ILE A 535 37.77 31.10 -16.28
CA ILE A 535 38.38 32.26 -16.94
C ILE A 535 38.44 33.39 -15.92
N LYS A 536 39.61 34.00 -15.77
CA LYS A 536 39.85 35.09 -14.83
C LYS A 536 40.68 36.22 -15.46
N LYS A 537 40.61 37.42 -14.86
CA LYS A 537 41.46 38.57 -15.25
C LYS A 537 42.94 38.23 -15.16
#